data_AF-A0A816HBF9-F1
#
_entry.id   AF-A0A816HBF9-F1
#
_cell.length_a   1.000
_cell.length_b   1.000
_cell.length_c   1.000
_cell.angle_alpha   90.00
_cell.angle_beta   90.00
_cell.angle_gamma   90.00
#
_symmetry.space_group_name_H-M   'P 1'
#
loop_
_entity.id
_entity.type
_entity.pdbx_description
1 polymer ?
#
loop_
_entity_poly.entity_id
_entity_poly.type
_entity_poly.pdbx_seq_one_letter_code
_entity_poly.pdbx_strand_id
1 'polypeptide(L)'
;MGNAANHFSFCVGQSSKKVHQKRPYVSRPFWPYEHHHLNLNEIDRDTKSSRCIHVMNKTLLETYRDCPLCLKLLYEPVSTLCGHTFCLLCLERFLIASDSLLRCPICRIDLTYLRSCSNQLKPNAILHNLFREMYADEYEIRRNELDNERKNIIKKRLVIGNTHQLLSCDYHHKQHEWTLFIKFDNDDQDPNEISEYVKQVKIHLHPTFSPSQIILDQPPFRLTRIGW
;
A
#
# COMPACT_ATOMS: atom_id res chain seq x y z
N MET A 1 -40.21 14.03 -4.75
CA MET A 1 -39.17 13.83 -5.77
C MET A 1 -37.87 14.41 -5.22
N GLY A 2 -36.90 13.57 -4.94
CA GLY A 2 -35.60 13.95 -4.40
C GLY A 2 -34.73 12.70 -4.31
N ASN A 3 -33.88 12.50 -5.31
CA ASN A 3 -32.91 11.40 -5.35
C ASN A 3 -31.85 11.63 -4.26
N ALA A 4 -31.94 10.92 -3.14
CA ALA A 4 -30.82 10.78 -2.24
C ALA A 4 -29.88 9.72 -2.81
N ALA A 5 -28.98 10.15 -3.70
CA ALA A 5 -27.83 9.35 -4.08
C ALA A 5 -27.02 9.07 -2.80
N ASN A 6 -26.95 7.80 -2.40
CA ASN A 6 -26.17 7.36 -1.26
C ASN A 6 -24.68 7.64 -1.52
N HIS A 7 -24.21 8.79 -1.04
CA HIS A 7 -22.80 9.15 -1.09
C HIS A 7 -22.07 8.43 0.04
N PHE A 8 -21.60 7.21 -0.23
CA PHE A 8 -20.79 6.46 0.71
C PHE A 8 -19.31 6.83 0.56
N SER A 9 -18.73 7.48 1.57
CA SER A 9 -17.28 7.61 1.69
C SER A 9 -16.74 6.43 2.50
N PHE A 10 -16.02 5.51 1.84
CA PHE A 10 -15.41 4.35 2.48
C PHE A 10 -13.91 4.56 2.69
N CYS A 11 -13.45 4.48 3.94
CA CYS A 11 -12.05 4.24 4.28
C CYS A 11 -11.90 2.80 4.73
N VAL A 12 -11.31 1.94 3.88
CA VAL A 12 -10.91 0.59 4.27
C VAL A 12 -9.49 0.67 4.82
N GLY A 13 -9.36 0.67 6.15
CA GLY A 13 -8.08 0.44 6.81
C GLY A 13 -7.75 -1.05 6.75
N GLN A 14 -6.87 -1.45 5.83
CA GLN A 14 -6.34 -2.82 5.79
C GLN A 14 -5.32 -2.97 6.92
N SER A 15 -5.74 -3.52 8.06
CA SER A 15 -4.78 -3.98 9.07
C SER A 15 -4.49 -5.46 8.84
N SER A 16 -3.41 -5.75 8.11
CA SER A 16 -2.84 -7.10 8.03
C SER A 16 -2.30 -7.50 9.40
N LYS A 17 -2.80 -8.61 9.96
CA LYS A 17 -2.20 -9.30 11.10
C LYS A 17 -0.78 -9.76 10.71
N LYS A 18 0.23 -8.97 11.06
CA LYS A 18 1.62 -9.42 11.11
C LYS A 18 1.75 -10.40 12.27
N VAL A 19 2.22 -11.62 11.99
CA VAL A 19 2.78 -12.52 13.01
C VAL A 19 3.83 -11.72 13.78
N HIS A 20 3.55 -11.44 15.05
CA HIS A 20 4.50 -10.81 15.96
C HIS A 20 5.60 -11.82 16.30
N GLN A 21 6.61 -11.93 15.42
CA GLN A 21 7.94 -12.24 15.91
C GLN A 21 8.49 -10.97 16.56
N LYS A 22 8.52 -10.96 17.89
CA LYS A 22 9.32 -10.01 18.65
C LYS A 22 10.77 -10.14 18.18
N ARG A 23 11.24 -9.23 17.33
CA ARG A 23 12.66 -9.08 17.03
C ARG A 23 13.29 -8.13 18.05
N PRO A 24 14.51 -8.42 18.50
CA PRO A 24 15.14 -7.69 19.60
C PRO A 24 15.36 -6.24 19.22
N TYR A 25 15.26 -5.36 20.22
CA TYR A 25 15.60 -3.95 20.13
C TYR A 25 17.11 -3.86 19.84
N VAL A 26 17.48 -3.83 18.55
CA VAL A 26 18.88 -3.59 18.17
C VAL A 26 19.11 -2.09 18.33
N SER A 27 19.91 -1.75 19.33
CA SER A 27 20.41 -0.40 19.57
C SER A 27 20.88 0.24 18.27
N ARG A 28 20.31 1.41 17.96
CA ARG A 28 20.65 2.28 16.83
C ARG A 28 22.17 2.37 16.64
N PRO A 29 22.73 2.05 15.45
CA PRO A 29 24.02 2.57 15.08
C PRO A 29 23.86 4.08 14.92
N PHE A 30 24.71 4.83 15.62
CA PHE A 30 24.93 6.24 15.41
C PHE A 30 25.54 6.37 14.01
N TRP A 31 24.71 6.57 12.98
CA TRP A 31 25.19 6.79 11.61
C TRP A 31 25.65 8.25 11.51
N PRO A 32 26.94 8.52 11.28
CA PRO A 32 27.43 9.85 10.96
C PRO A 32 27.31 10.02 9.44
N TYR A 33 26.10 10.20 8.92
CA TYR A 33 25.90 10.51 7.51
C TYR A 33 25.53 11.98 7.36
N GLU A 34 26.50 12.77 6.91
CA GLU A 34 26.21 14.08 6.31
C GLU A 34 25.24 13.88 5.14
N HIS A 35 24.20 14.71 5.10
CA HIS A 35 23.10 14.64 4.14
C HIS A 35 23.56 15.08 2.74
N HIS A 36 24.22 14.20 2.00
CA HIS A 36 24.49 14.43 0.60
C HIS A 36 23.29 14.00 -0.26
N HIS A 37 22.52 15.00 -0.69
CA HIS A 37 21.55 14.83 -1.76
C HIS A 37 22.31 14.43 -3.04
N LEU A 38 21.98 13.28 -3.62
CA LEU A 38 22.39 12.96 -4.99
C LEU A 38 21.69 13.96 -5.93
N ASN A 39 22.38 15.06 -6.24
CA ASN A 39 21.88 16.06 -7.18
C ASN A 39 22.09 15.54 -8.60
N LEU A 40 21.06 14.85 -9.14
CA LEU A 40 21.05 14.34 -10.52
C LEU A 40 20.76 15.44 -11.57
N ASN A 41 20.71 16.72 -11.18
CA ASN A 41 20.34 17.82 -12.10
C ASN A 41 21.50 18.35 -12.95
N GLU A 42 22.71 17.79 -12.84
CA GLU A 42 23.84 18.12 -13.74
C GLU A 42 24.01 17.12 -14.89
N ILE A 43 22.94 16.45 -15.30
CA ILE A 43 22.96 15.59 -16.48
C ILE A 43 22.41 16.40 -17.66
N ASP A 44 23.35 16.93 -18.44
CA ASP A 44 23.09 17.71 -19.64
C ASP A 44 22.23 16.91 -20.64
N ARG A 45 21.22 17.58 -21.21
CA ARG A 45 20.07 16.94 -21.89
C ARG A 45 20.33 16.57 -23.35
N ASP A 46 21.52 16.87 -23.87
CA ASP A 46 21.86 16.60 -25.26
C ASP A 46 23.12 15.73 -25.36
N THR A 47 22.94 14.41 -25.40
CA THR A 47 23.73 13.55 -26.28
C THR A 47 23.12 12.15 -26.34
N LYS A 48 22.70 11.78 -27.55
CA LYS A 48 22.26 10.43 -27.92
C LYS A 48 23.34 9.40 -27.56
N SER A 49 22.88 8.27 -27.02
CA SER A 49 23.54 6.96 -27.01
C SER A 49 24.83 6.81 -26.18
N SER A 50 24.75 5.92 -25.19
CA SER A 50 25.87 5.16 -24.62
C SER A 50 26.92 5.89 -23.76
N ARG A 51 26.91 7.22 -23.65
CA ARG A 51 27.94 7.97 -22.89
C ARG A 51 27.55 8.52 -21.52
N CYS A 52 26.27 8.55 -21.16
CA CYS A 52 25.83 9.11 -19.87
C CYS A 52 26.19 8.24 -18.64
N ILE A 53 26.64 7.00 -18.85
CA ILE A 53 27.06 6.09 -17.76
C ILE A 53 28.46 6.48 -17.23
N HIS A 54 29.25 7.22 -18.00
CA HIS A 54 30.67 7.45 -17.67
C HIS A 54 30.93 8.54 -16.62
N VAL A 55 29.89 9.24 -16.11
CA VAL A 55 30.05 10.39 -15.21
C VAL A 55 29.53 10.12 -13.78
N MET A 56 29.09 8.90 -13.48
CA MET A 56 28.83 8.50 -12.08
C MET A 56 30.11 7.88 -11.52
N ASN A 57 30.75 8.55 -10.55
CA ASN A 57 31.93 8.02 -9.88
C ASN A 57 31.58 6.68 -9.20
N LYS A 58 32.30 5.62 -9.56
CA LYS A 58 32.09 4.25 -9.06
C LYS A 58 32.09 4.18 -7.52
N THR A 59 32.93 4.97 -6.85
CA THR A 59 33.01 5.01 -5.38
C THR A 59 31.77 5.64 -4.73
N LEU A 60 31.18 6.66 -5.37
CA LEU A 60 29.92 7.25 -4.93
C LEU A 60 28.79 6.22 -5.05
N LEU A 61 28.70 5.49 -6.16
CA LEU A 61 27.65 4.47 -6.35
C LEU A 61 27.76 3.32 -5.36
N GLU A 62 28.97 2.90 -4.99
CA GLU A 62 29.21 1.91 -3.93
C GLU A 62 28.64 2.36 -2.57
N THR A 63 28.51 3.66 -2.34
CA THR A 63 27.97 4.22 -1.09
C THR A 63 26.44 4.26 -1.07
N TYR A 64 25.79 4.39 -2.24
CA TYR A 64 24.33 4.60 -2.36
C TYR A 64 23.57 3.45 -3.02
N ARG A 65 24.22 2.30 -3.25
CA ARG A 65 23.64 1.12 -3.90
C ARG A 65 22.65 0.35 -3.02
N ASP A 66 22.75 0.47 -1.71
CA ASP A 66 21.95 -0.35 -0.80
C ASP A 66 20.67 0.36 -0.35
N CYS A 67 19.56 -0.37 -0.39
CA CYS A 67 18.28 0.11 0.09
C CYS A 67 18.31 0.25 1.62
N PRO A 68 17.98 1.42 2.19
CA PRO A 68 18.06 1.61 3.64
C PRO A 68 16.96 0.87 4.43
N LEU A 69 15.96 0.30 3.75
CA LEU A 69 14.90 -0.49 4.38
C LEU A 69 15.23 -1.99 4.48
N CYS A 70 15.91 -2.55 3.49
CA CYS A 70 16.26 -3.98 3.46
C CYS A 70 17.75 -4.26 3.55
N LEU A 71 18.60 -3.23 3.48
CA LEU A 71 20.06 -3.30 3.55
C LEU A 71 20.68 -4.25 2.51
N LYS A 72 20.06 -4.29 1.32
CA LYS A 72 20.51 -5.04 0.15
C LYS A 72 20.56 -4.11 -1.05
N LEU A 73 21.25 -4.52 -2.12
CA LEU A 73 21.24 -3.81 -3.40
C LEU A 73 19.82 -3.39 -3.81
N LEU A 74 19.70 -2.12 -4.20
CA LEU A 74 18.49 -1.52 -4.74
C LEU A 74 18.00 -2.29 -5.97
N TYR A 75 16.74 -2.72 -5.95
CA TYR A 75 16.06 -3.37 -7.06
C TYR A 75 14.79 -2.60 -7.41
N GLU A 76 14.60 -2.27 -8.68
CA GLU A 76 13.57 -1.34 -9.15
C GLU A 76 13.56 -0.06 -8.26
N PRO A 77 14.69 0.66 -8.17
CA PRO A 77 14.86 1.78 -7.24
C PRO A 77 13.82 2.88 -7.49
N VAL A 78 13.17 3.38 -6.45
CA VAL A 78 12.26 4.54 -6.51
C VAL A 78 12.86 5.68 -5.70
N SER A 79 13.03 6.82 -6.34
CA SER A 79 13.54 8.04 -5.73
C SER A 79 12.38 8.97 -5.35
N THR A 80 12.36 9.39 -4.09
CA THR A 80 11.41 10.38 -3.58
C THR A 80 11.88 11.80 -3.91
N LEU A 81 10.97 12.78 -3.90
CA LEU A 81 11.33 14.18 -4.15
C LEU A 81 12.28 14.76 -3.09
N CYS A 82 12.35 14.13 -1.90
CA CYS A 82 13.35 14.48 -0.89
C CYS A 82 14.76 13.91 -1.16
N GLY A 83 14.96 13.19 -2.26
CA GLY A 83 16.25 12.64 -2.69
C GLY A 83 16.59 11.24 -2.18
N HIS A 84 15.76 10.65 -1.31
CA HIS A 84 16.00 9.29 -0.80
C HIS A 84 15.46 8.23 -1.76
N THR A 85 16.25 7.17 -1.95
CA THR A 85 15.94 6.07 -2.88
C THR A 85 15.78 4.75 -2.13
N PHE A 86 14.78 3.95 -2.53
CA PHE A 86 14.42 2.68 -1.91
C PHE A 86 14.07 1.65 -3.00
N CYS A 87 14.06 0.36 -2.70
CA CYS A 87 13.41 -0.61 -3.59
C CYS A 87 11.92 -0.29 -3.70
N LEU A 88 11.33 -0.45 -4.89
CA LEU A 88 9.88 -0.27 -5.12
C LEU A 88 9.04 -0.99 -4.06
N LEU A 89 9.22 -2.30 -3.94
CA LEU A 89 8.44 -3.12 -3.00
C LEU A 89 8.67 -2.74 -1.53
N CYS A 90 9.88 -2.31 -1.17
CA CYS A 90 10.18 -1.89 0.20
C CYS A 90 9.43 -0.62 0.58
N LEU A 91 9.41 0.37 -0.33
CA LEU A 91 8.69 1.61 -0.10
C LEU A 91 7.17 1.37 -0.11
N GLU A 92 6.64 0.59 -1.05
CA GLU A 92 5.21 0.20 -1.08
C GLU A 92 4.75 -0.38 0.26
N ARG A 93 5.48 -1.37 0.78
CA ARG A 93 5.17 -2.02 2.06
C ARG A 93 5.22 -1.06 3.24
N PHE A 94 6.20 -0.16 3.24
CA PHE A 94 6.32 0.85 4.29
C PHE A 94 5.10 1.79 4.28
N LEU A 95 4.71 2.29 3.09
CA LEU A 95 3.58 3.20 2.94
C LEU A 95 2.23 2.53 3.24
N ILE A 96 2.05 1.26 2.86
CA ILE A 96 0.85 0.48 3.21
C ILE A 96 0.76 0.27 4.72
N ALA A 97 1.89 0.01 5.40
CA ALA A 97 1.91 -0.20 6.84
C ALA A 97 1.77 1.08 7.66
N SER A 98 1.97 2.26 7.06
CA SER A 98 1.79 3.55 7.74
C SER A 98 0.34 4.00 7.67
N ASP A 99 -0.46 3.68 8.70
CA ASP A 99 -1.92 3.88 8.77
C ASP A 99 -2.43 5.33 8.60
N SER A 100 -1.57 6.35 8.46
CA SER A 100 -2.03 7.75 8.37
C SER A 100 -1.07 8.74 7.73
N LEU A 101 0.25 8.54 7.82
CA LEU A 101 1.25 9.53 7.41
C LEU A 101 2.19 8.96 6.35
N LEU A 102 2.04 9.43 5.11
CA LEU A 102 3.00 9.13 4.04
C LEU A 102 4.22 10.02 4.25
N ARG A 103 5.27 9.46 4.84
CA ARG A 103 6.51 10.19 5.12
C ARG A 103 7.72 9.36 4.70
N CYS A 104 8.79 10.04 4.32
CA CYS A 104 10.05 9.40 4.00
C CYS A 104 10.60 8.65 5.22
N PRO A 105 10.99 7.35 5.09
CA PRO A 105 11.60 6.58 6.19
C PRO A 105 12.87 7.20 6.77
N ILE A 106 13.60 7.99 5.98
CA ILE A 106 14.90 8.56 6.37
C ILE A 106 14.73 9.95 6.99
N CYS A 107 14.22 10.90 6.22
CA CYS A 107 14.14 12.31 6.64
C CYS A 107 12.76 12.76 7.13
N ARG A 108 11.75 11.88 7.08
CA ARG A 108 10.37 12.14 7.51
C ARG A 108 9.63 13.26 6.75
N ILE A 109 10.20 13.75 5.65
CA ILE A 109 9.53 14.69 4.73
C ILE A 109 8.26 14.04 4.18
N ASP A 110 7.21 14.86 4.04
CA ASP A 110 5.90 14.45 3.58
C ASP A 110 5.93 13.94 2.13
N LEU A 111 5.27 12.79 1.91
CA LEU A 111 5.16 12.12 0.62
C LEU A 111 3.70 12.06 0.14
N THR A 112 2.83 12.96 0.60
CA THR A 112 1.40 12.94 0.23
C THR A 112 1.16 13.14 -1.27
N TYR A 113 2.11 13.76 -1.98
CA TYR A 113 2.10 13.87 -3.44
C TYR A 113 1.98 12.51 -4.14
N LEU A 114 2.38 11.41 -3.49
CA LEU A 114 2.22 10.04 -3.98
C LEU A 114 0.75 9.55 -3.97
N ARG A 115 -0.17 10.18 -3.23
CA ARG A 115 -1.61 9.83 -3.25
C ARG A 115 -2.29 10.30 -4.53
N SER A 116 -1.93 11.49 -5.00
CA SER A 116 -2.57 12.15 -6.15
C SER A 116 -2.13 11.56 -7.48
N CYS A 117 -0.96 10.92 -7.52
CA CYS A 117 -0.48 10.14 -8.66
C CYS A 117 -1.00 8.71 -8.53
N SER A 118 -2.23 8.47 -9.01
CA SER A 118 -2.86 7.15 -9.11
C SER A 118 -1.86 5.99 -9.29
N ASN A 119 -1.61 5.26 -8.21
CA ASN A 119 -1.04 3.90 -8.14
C ASN A 119 0.38 3.60 -8.64
N GLN A 120 1.27 4.53 -9.00
CA GLN A 120 2.61 4.09 -9.43
C GLN A 120 3.73 4.93 -8.83
N LEU A 121 4.29 4.41 -7.73
CA LEU A 121 5.72 4.56 -7.47
C LEU A 121 6.45 4.06 -8.73
N LYS A 122 7.06 4.97 -9.48
CA LYS A 122 7.77 4.62 -10.72
C LYS A 122 9.25 4.39 -10.42
N PRO A 123 9.81 3.25 -10.84
CA PRO A 123 11.25 3.06 -10.76
C PRO A 123 12.00 4.15 -11.52
N ASN A 124 13.07 4.64 -10.91
CA ASN A 124 14.07 5.48 -11.53
C ASN A 124 14.84 4.63 -12.55
N ALA A 125 14.49 4.78 -13.84
CA ALA A 125 15.05 4.00 -14.93
C ALA A 125 16.57 4.12 -15.04
N ILE A 126 17.13 5.30 -14.71
CA ILE A 126 18.58 5.54 -14.75
C ILE A 126 19.27 4.66 -13.70
N LEU A 127 18.84 4.74 -12.44
CA LEU A 127 19.42 3.93 -11.37
C LEU A 127 19.19 2.44 -11.59
N HIS A 128 18.02 2.05 -12.10
CA HIS A 128 17.72 0.65 -12.45
C HIS A 128 18.69 0.09 -13.48
N ASN A 129 18.94 0.82 -14.57
CA ASN A 129 19.86 0.38 -15.62
C ASN A 129 21.31 0.38 -15.11
N LEU A 130 21.70 1.40 -14.36
CA LEU A 130 23.03 1.54 -13.78
C LEU A 130 23.37 0.37 -12.83
N PHE A 131 22.47 0.05 -11.89
CA PHE A 131 22.69 -1.07 -10.98
C PHE A 131 22.64 -2.43 -11.69
N ARG A 132 21.80 -2.57 -12.71
CA ARG A 132 21.75 -3.79 -13.55
C ARG A 132 23.07 -4.02 -14.29
N GLU A 133 23.69 -2.97 -14.83
CA GLU A 133 24.94 -3.07 -15.58
C GLU A 133 26.16 -3.26 -14.66
N MET A 134 26.23 -2.51 -13.56
CA MET A 134 27.41 -2.51 -12.68
C MET A 134 27.42 -3.65 -11.66
N TYR A 135 26.25 -4.14 -11.25
CA TYR A 135 26.10 -5.17 -10.22
C TYR A 135 25.25 -6.34 -10.72
N ALA A 136 25.49 -6.79 -11.95
CA ALA A 136 24.65 -7.75 -12.67
C ALA A 136 24.27 -9.01 -11.87
N ASP A 137 25.25 -9.71 -11.29
CA ASP A 137 25.02 -10.96 -10.55
C ASP A 137 24.12 -10.74 -9.33
N GLU A 138 24.45 -9.72 -8.53
CA GLU A 138 23.67 -9.36 -7.34
C GLU A 138 22.28 -8.84 -7.70
N TYR A 139 22.17 -8.06 -8.78
CA TYR A 139 20.89 -7.56 -9.29
C TYR A 139 19.96 -8.71 -9.71
N GLU A 140 20.51 -9.76 -10.33
CA GLU A 140 19.76 -10.95 -10.71
C GLU A 140 19.33 -11.78 -9.49
N ILE A 141 20.18 -11.91 -8.47
CA ILE A 141 19.79 -12.50 -7.18
C ILE A 141 18.60 -11.73 -6.59
N ARG A 142 18.68 -10.39 -6.57
CA ARG A 142 17.60 -9.53 -6.05
C ARG A 142 16.30 -9.69 -6.84
N ARG A 143 16.36 -9.82 -8.17
CA ARG A 143 15.19 -10.14 -9.01
C ARG A 143 14.53 -11.42 -8.54
N ASN A 144 15.29 -12.51 -8.46
CA ASN A 144 14.76 -13.82 -8.11
C ASN A 144 14.14 -13.85 -6.71
N GLU A 145 14.79 -13.22 -5.73
CA GLU A 145 14.24 -13.07 -4.37
C GLU A 145 12.85 -12.39 -4.39
N LEU A 146 12.74 -11.27 -5.11
CA LEU A 146 11.51 -10.47 -5.14
C LEU A 146 10.42 -11.11 -6.00
N ASP A 147 10.77 -11.80 -7.07
CA ASP A 147 9.80 -12.53 -7.89
C ASP A 147 9.23 -13.74 -7.13
N ASN A 148 10.05 -14.45 -6.36
CA ASN A 148 9.58 -15.49 -5.46
C ASN A 148 8.67 -14.92 -4.36
N GLU A 149 9.02 -13.76 -3.82
CA GLU A 149 8.18 -13.07 -2.85
C GLU A 149 6.82 -12.63 -3.44
N ARG A 150 6.81 -12.13 -4.68
CA ARG A 150 5.58 -11.77 -5.42
C ARG A 150 4.71 -12.99 -5.70
N LYS A 151 5.30 -14.14 -6.04
CA LYS A 151 4.57 -15.41 -6.22
C LYS A 151 3.87 -15.87 -4.95
N ASN A 152 4.39 -15.51 -3.78
CA ASN A 152 3.79 -15.85 -2.47
C ASN A 152 2.67 -14.89 -2.05
N ILE A 153 2.34 -13.85 -2.84
CA ILE A 153 1.23 -12.92 -2.53
C ILE A 153 -0.10 -13.52 -3.01
N ILE A 154 -0.94 -13.92 -2.06
CA ILE A 154 -2.29 -14.39 -2.32
C ILE A 154 -3.20 -13.17 -2.58
N LYS A 155 -3.76 -13.06 -3.78
CA LYS A 155 -4.76 -12.04 -4.13
C LYS A 155 -6.16 -12.59 -3.84
N LYS A 156 -6.84 -12.06 -2.82
CA LYS A 156 -8.24 -12.35 -2.51
C LYS A 156 -9.13 -11.19 -2.98
N ARG A 157 -10.18 -11.49 -3.74
CA ARG A 157 -11.18 -10.50 -4.17
C ARG A 157 -12.27 -10.39 -3.11
N LEU A 158 -12.42 -9.20 -2.52
CA LEU A 158 -13.48 -8.89 -1.59
C LEU A 158 -14.70 -8.36 -2.34
N VAL A 159 -15.88 -8.89 -2.04
CA VAL A 159 -17.17 -8.41 -2.53
C VAL A 159 -17.88 -7.70 -1.38
N ILE A 160 -18.17 -6.42 -1.60
CA ILE A 160 -18.98 -5.60 -0.69
C ILE A 160 -20.30 -5.35 -1.40
N GLY A 161 -21.39 -5.87 -0.86
CA GLY A 161 -22.70 -5.78 -1.47
C GLY A 161 -23.79 -5.41 -0.48
N ASN A 162 -24.99 -5.19 -1.02
CA ASN A 162 -26.19 -4.91 -0.25
C ASN A 162 -27.38 -5.66 -0.87
N THR A 163 -28.13 -6.37 -0.05
CA THR A 163 -29.46 -6.89 -0.42
C THR A 163 -30.54 -6.06 0.26
N HIS A 164 -31.76 -6.07 -0.28
CA HIS A 164 -32.90 -5.43 0.38
C HIS A 164 -34.20 -6.18 0.09
N GLN A 165 -35.14 -6.08 1.02
CA GLN A 165 -36.49 -6.61 0.92
C GLN A 165 -37.49 -5.55 1.39
N LEU A 166 -38.58 -5.38 0.64
CA LEU A 166 -39.69 -4.51 1.06
C LEU A 166 -40.46 -5.20 2.19
N LEU A 167 -40.65 -4.49 3.29
CA LEU A 167 -41.52 -4.89 4.39
C LEU A 167 -42.94 -4.40 4.12
N SER A 168 -43.94 -5.19 4.50
CA SER A 168 -45.35 -4.80 4.35
C SER A 168 -45.64 -3.55 5.18
N CYS A 169 -46.20 -2.52 4.55
CA CYS A 169 -46.52 -1.26 5.21
C CYS A 169 -47.84 -0.67 4.70
N ASP A 170 -48.52 0.08 5.56
CA ASP A 170 -49.65 0.92 5.17
C ASP A 170 -49.22 1.98 4.14
N TYR A 171 -50.18 2.47 3.34
CA TYR A 171 -50.03 3.29 2.12
C TYR A 171 -49.11 4.53 2.18
N HIS A 172 -48.51 4.88 3.33
CA HIS A 172 -47.73 6.10 3.52
C HIS A 172 -46.25 5.91 3.93
N HIS A 173 -45.78 4.70 4.28
CA HIS A 173 -44.37 4.51 4.72
C HIS A 173 -43.76 3.20 4.23
N LYS A 174 -43.15 3.20 3.04
CA LYS A 174 -42.39 2.04 2.54
C LYS A 174 -41.17 1.81 3.42
N GLN A 175 -41.12 0.64 4.06
CA GLN A 175 -39.98 0.22 4.87
C GLN A 175 -39.23 -0.88 4.14
N HIS A 176 -37.91 -0.79 4.11
CA HIS A 176 -37.04 -1.79 3.54
C HIS A 176 -36.13 -2.35 4.62
N GLU A 177 -36.09 -3.67 4.74
CA GLU A 177 -34.98 -4.32 5.40
C GLU A 177 -33.84 -4.41 4.40
N TRP A 178 -32.67 -3.88 4.75
CA TRP A 178 -31.47 -3.98 3.92
C TRP A 178 -30.37 -4.69 4.70
N THR A 179 -29.55 -5.45 3.99
CA THR A 179 -28.42 -6.19 4.54
C THR A 179 -27.17 -5.90 3.74
N LEU A 180 -26.26 -5.15 4.35
CA LEU A 180 -24.90 -5.03 3.86
C LEU A 180 -24.14 -6.32 4.18
N PHE A 181 -23.35 -6.80 3.23
CA PHE A 181 -22.52 -7.98 3.41
C PHE A 181 -21.13 -7.77 2.81
N ILE A 182 -20.15 -8.39 3.45
CA ILE A 182 -18.76 -8.42 3.02
C ILE A 182 -18.33 -9.88 3.00
N LYS A 183 -17.91 -10.36 1.83
CA LYS A 183 -17.50 -11.75 1.63
C LYS A 183 -16.35 -11.86 0.62
N PHE A 184 -15.66 -12.99 0.57
CA PHE A 184 -14.83 -13.26 -0.61
C PHE A 184 -15.69 -13.61 -1.81
N ASP A 185 -15.15 -13.38 -2.99
CA ASP A 185 -15.85 -13.67 -4.24
C ASP A 185 -16.16 -15.17 -4.42
N ASN A 186 -15.30 -16.04 -3.86
CA ASN A 186 -15.46 -17.49 -3.87
C ASN A 186 -15.97 -18.05 -2.52
N ASP A 187 -16.69 -17.25 -1.72
CA ASP A 187 -17.17 -17.61 -0.36
C ASP A 187 -18.11 -18.83 -0.32
N ASP A 188 -18.53 -19.37 -1.47
CA ASP A 188 -19.53 -20.44 -1.54
C ASP A 188 -19.06 -21.75 -0.90
N GLN A 189 -17.75 -21.91 -0.65
CA GLN A 189 -17.17 -23.10 0.01
C GLN A 189 -17.00 -22.96 1.52
N ASP A 190 -16.53 -21.82 2.03
CA ASP A 190 -16.40 -21.55 3.46
C ASP A 190 -16.52 -20.04 3.78
N PRO A 191 -17.69 -19.59 4.28
CA PRO A 191 -17.93 -18.20 4.67
C PRO A 191 -17.06 -17.68 5.83
N ASN A 192 -16.34 -18.56 6.52
CA ASN A 192 -15.48 -18.20 7.65
C ASN A 192 -14.02 -17.98 7.25
N GLU A 193 -13.61 -18.39 6.04
CA GLU A 193 -12.23 -18.20 5.53
C GLU A 193 -11.78 -16.73 5.66
N ILE A 194 -12.72 -15.80 5.44
CA ILE A 194 -12.48 -14.36 5.54
C ILE A 194 -11.92 -13.92 6.90
N SER A 195 -12.19 -14.64 8.00
CA SER A 195 -11.70 -14.31 9.35
C SER A 195 -10.19 -14.52 9.53
N GLU A 196 -9.56 -15.35 8.70
CA GLU A 196 -8.11 -15.51 8.67
C GLU A 196 -7.41 -14.21 8.23
N TYR A 197 -8.05 -13.48 7.30
CA TYR A 197 -7.48 -12.30 6.66
C TYR A 197 -8.03 -11.00 7.24
N VAL A 198 -9.30 -10.98 7.63
CA VAL A 198 -10.03 -9.80 8.11
C VAL A 198 -10.33 -9.96 9.59
N LYS A 199 -9.69 -9.13 10.42
CA LYS A 199 -9.90 -9.14 11.88
C LYS A 199 -11.25 -8.57 12.28
N GLN A 200 -11.63 -7.46 11.65
CA GLN A 200 -12.85 -6.74 11.96
C GLN A 200 -13.24 -5.84 10.79
N VAL A 201 -14.53 -5.51 10.71
CA VAL A 201 -15.09 -4.54 9.77
C VAL A 201 -15.74 -3.42 10.58
N LYS A 202 -15.31 -2.18 10.33
CA LYS A 202 -15.96 -0.99 10.89
C LYS A 202 -16.86 -0.36 9.84
N ILE A 203 -18.17 -0.36 10.08
CA ILE A 203 -19.20 0.21 9.22
C ILE A 203 -19.61 1.57 9.77
N HIS A 204 -19.61 2.60 8.92
CA HIS A 204 -20.09 3.93 9.24
C HIS A 204 -21.42 4.15 8.52
N LEU A 205 -22.51 4.26 9.29
CA LEU A 205 -23.86 4.51 8.82
C LEU A 205 -24.17 6.01 8.86
N HIS A 206 -25.26 6.39 8.18
CA HIS A 206 -25.81 7.72 8.30
C HIS A 206 -26.17 8.05 9.78
N PRO A 207 -26.00 9.29 10.26
CA PRO A 207 -26.23 9.66 11.66
C PRO A 207 -27.65 9.38 12.21
N THR A 208 -28.64 9.20 11.33
CA THR A 208 -30.01 8.83 11.72
C THR A 208 -30.12 7.39 12.23
N PHE A 209 -29.13 6.55 11.95
CA PHE A 209 -29.04 5.20 12.52
C PHE A 209 -28.29 5.26 13.85
N SER A 210 -28.85 4.63 14.89
CA SER A 210 -28.21 4.51 16.19
C SER A 210 -27.89 3.03 16.49
N PRO A 211 -26.63 2.65 16.73
CA PRO A 211 -25.43 3.48 16.59
C PRO A 211 -25.07 3.75 15.11
N SER A 212 -24.47 4.92 14.83
CA SER A 212 -24.02 5.29 13.49
C SER A 212 -22.67 4.67 13.12
N GLN A 213 -22.01 4.00 14.07
CA GLN A 213 -20.80 3.21 13.83
C GLN A 213 -21.00 1.81 14.40
N ILE A 214 -20.79 0.80 13.56
CA ILE A 214 -20.89 -0.62 13.94
C ILE A 214 -19.55 -1.29 13.68
N ILE A 215 -19.12 -2.14 14.60
CA ILE A 215 -17.95 -2.99 14.42
C ILE A 215 -18.44 -4.44 14.36
N LEU A 216 -18.09 -5.15 13.29
CA LEU A 216 -18.28 -6.59 13.15
C LEU A 216 -16.92 -7.25 13.33
N ASP A 217 -16.77 -8.10 14.33
CA ASP A 217 -15.51 -8.74 14.71
C ASP A 217 -15.46 -10.24 14.39
N GLN A 218 -16.57 -10.82 13.92
CA GLN A 218 -16.69 -12.22 13.52
C GLN A 218 -17.43 -12.37 12.18
N PRO A 219 -17.12 -13.40 11.38
CA PRO A 219 -17.90 -13.77 10.20
C PRO A 219 -19.25 -14.41 10.60
N PRO A 220 -20.26 -14.40 9.70
CA PRO A 220 -20.26 -13.68 8.43
C PRO A 220 -20.35 -12.16 8.69
N PHE A 221 -19.50 -11.39 8.01
CA PHE A 221 -19.48 -9.94 8.16
C PHE A 221 -20.70 -9.31 7.46
N ARG A 222 -21.84 -9.29 8.16
CA ARG A 222 -23.13 -8.78 7.68
C ARG A 222 -23.75 -7.83 8.68
N LEU A 223 -24.47 -6.83 8.16
CA LEU A 223 -25.25 -5.89 8.96
C LEU A 223 -26.62 -5.67 8.33
N THR A 224 -27.66 -6.04 9.07
CA THR A 224 -29.06 -5.85 8.67
C THR A 224 -29.70 -4.72 9.47
N ARG A 225 -30.43 -3.85 8.78
CA ARG A 225 -31.15 -2.71 9.36
C ARG A 225 -32.42 -2.44 8.56
N ILE A 226 -33.38 -1.78 9.21
CA ILE A 226 -34.59 -1.28 8.56
C ILE A 226 -34.38 0.20 8.24
N GLY A 227 -34.70 0.58 7.00
CA GLY A 227 -34.71 1.96 6.52
C GLY A 227 -35.98 2.24 5.71
N TRP A 228 -36.08 3.47 5.23
CA TRP A 228 -37.11 3.93 4.31
C TRP A 228 -36.52 4.14 2.91
#